data_AF-A0A2I0KMC4-F1
#
_entry.id   AF-A0A2I0KMC4-F1
#
_cell.length_a   1.000
_cell.length_b   1.000
_cell.length_c   1.000
_cell.angle_alpha   90.00
_cell.angle_beta   90.00
_cell.angle_gamma   90.00
#
_symmetry.space_group_name_H-M   'P 1'
#
loop_
_entity.id
_entity.type
_entity.pdbx_description
1 polymer ?
#
loop_
_entity_poly.entity_id
_entity_poly.type
_entity_poly.pdbx_seq_one_letter_code
_entity_poly.pdbx_strand_id
1 'polypeptide(L)'
;MDNGVEPAVTDESASRLEDEVRRALEQAKELQDAASSFIAKSSSEEQSLRQRAASLDSNLRRLRSSIESQLRNKLLDPQLSDKLEEELQKARCIMFDGDASSFFPLKPQ
;
A
#
# COMPACT_ATOMS: atom_id res chain seq x y z
N MET A 1 -47.56 25.91 -53.71
CA MET A 1 -46.09 25.80 -53.74
C MET A 1 -45.58 26.61 -52.57
N ASP A 2 -45.21 25.96 -51.48
CA ASP A 2 -43.95 26.26 -50.79
C ASP A 2 -43.60 25.04 -49.93
N ASN A 3 -42.36 24.59 -50.05
CA ASN A 3 -41.91 23.26 -49.66
C ASN A 3 -41.66 23.19 -48.15
N GLY A 4 -42.24 22.18 -47.51
CA GLY A 4 -41.80 21.73 -46.20
C GLY A 4 -40.43 21.06 -46.30
N VAL A 5 -39.40 21.67 -45.70
CA VAL A 5 -38.18 21.00 -45.26
C VAL A 5 -37.68 21.73 -44.02
N GLU A 6 -37.82 21.10 -42.86
CA GLU A 6 -37.01 21.34 -41.66
C GLU A 6 -37.21 20.12 -40.76
N PRO A 7 -36.29 19.14 -40.82
CA PRO A 7 -35.51 18.83 -39.62
C PRO A 7 -34.12 18.27 -39.97
N ALA A 8 -33.15 19.11 -40.31
CA ALA A 8 -31.77 18.65 -40.55
C ALA A 8 -30.83 18.94 -39.36
N VAL A 9 -31.12 19.98 -38.57
CA VAL A 9 -30.21 20.50 -37.53
C VAL A 9 -30.26 19.74 -36.19
N THR A 10 -31.33 18.99 -35.92
CA THR A 10 -31.50 18.25 -34.66
C THR A 10 -30.84 16.87 -34.68
N ASP A 11 -30.80 16.20 -35.84
CA ASP A 11 -30.30 14.83 -36.00
C ASP A 11 -28.77 14.77 -35.87
N GLU A 12 -28.05 15.71 -36.50
CA GLU A 12 -26.59 15.77 -36.40
C GLU A 12 -26.12 16.18 -35.00
N SER A 13 -26.87 17.05 -34.31
CA SER A 13 -26.56 17.44 -32.93
C SER A 13 -26.76 16.28 -31.95
N ALA A 14 -27.83 15.49 -32.14
CA ALA A 14 -28.07 14.29 -31.35
C ALA A 14 -26.99 13.22 -31.59
N SER A 15 -26.63 12.98 -32.86
CA SER A 15 -25.57 12.05 -33.24
C SER A 15 -24.19 12.42 -32.64
N ARG A 16 -23.84 13.71 -32.67
CA ARG A 16 -22.61 14.21 -32.03
C ARG A 16 -22.61 13.97 -30.51
N LEU A 17 -23.76 14.16 -29.86
CA LEU A 17 -23.92 13.91 -28.43
C LEU A 17 -23.80 12.40 -28.11
N GLU A 18 -24.42 11.53 -28.91
CA GLU A 18 -24.29 10.07 -28.76
C GLU A 18 -22.83 9.62 -28.87
N ASP A 19 -22.09 10.14 -29.85
CA ASP A 19 -20.66 9.84 -30.02
C ASP A 19 -19.81 10.39 -28.86
N GLU A 20 -20.13 11.57 -28.33
CA GLU A 20 -19.46 12.12 -27.15
C GLU A 20 -19.73 11.28 -25.90
N VAL A 21 -20.98 10.85 -25.69
CA VAL A 21 -21.36 9.93 -24.61
C VAL A 21 -20.65 8.58 -24.78
N ARG A 22 -20.56 8.05 -26.00
CA ARG A 22 -19.81 6.81 -26.29
C ARG A 22 -18.34 6.95 -25.94
N ARG A 23 -17.70 8.04 -26.37
CA ARG A 23 -16.29 8.35 -26.04
C ARG A 23 -16.08 8.50 -24.52
N ALA A 24 -16.97 9.21 -23.83
CA ALA A 24 -16.91 9.35 -22.38
C ALA A 24 -17.05 8.00 -21.67
N LEU A 25 -17.94 7.12 -22.16
CA LEU A 25 -18.10 5.76 -21.64
C LEU A 25 -16.83 4.91 -21.84
N GLU A 26 -16.19 5.01 -23.00
CA GLU A 26 -14.92 4.32 -23.28
C GLU A 26 -13.80 4.82 -22.35
N GLN A 27 -13.65 6.14 -22.19
CA GLN A 27 -12.70 6.73 -21.25
C GLN A 27 -12.96 6.29 -19.80
N ALA A 28 -14.22 6.21 -19.38
CA ALA A 28 -14.58 5.73 -18.05
C ALA A 28 -14.16 4.26 -17.84
N LYS A 29 -14.31 3.41 -18.86
CA LYS A 29 -13.86 2.00 -18.81
C LYS A 29 -12.34 1.90 -18.73
N GLU A 30 -11.62 2.63 -19.57
CA GLU A 30 -10.16 2.67 -19.56
C GLU A 30 -9.62 3.14 -18.19
N LEU A 31 -10.25 4.17 -17.62
CA LEU A 31 -9.91 4.66 -16.28
C LEU A 31 -10.16 3.59 -15.21
N GLN A 32 -11.30 2.88 -15.27
CA GLN A 32 -11.62 1.81 -14.33
C GLN A 32 -10.60 0.66 -14.42
N ASP A 33 -10.18 0.27 -15.62
CA ASP A 33 -9.17 -0.77 -15.83
C ASP A 33 -7.80 -0.32 -15.30
N ALA A 34 -7.41 0.92 -15.57
CA ALA A 34 -6.17 1.50 -15.06
C ALA A 34 -6.18 1.56 -13.52
N ALA A 35 -7.27 2.02 -12.91
CA ALA A 35 -7.44 2.07 -11.45
C ALA A 35 -7.38 0.67 -10.83
N SER A 36 -8.05 -0.32 -11.44
CA SER A 36 -8.05 -1.71 -10.96
C SER A 36 -6.63 -2.30 -11.00
N SER A 37 -5.89 -2.06 -12.09
CA SER A 37 -4.50 -2.47 -12.22
C SER A 37 -3.58 -1.80 -11.18
N PHE A 38 -3.77 -0.50 -10.94
CA PHE A 38 -3.03 0.25 -9.92
C PHE A 38 -3.29 -0.28 -8.52
N ILE A 39 -4.56 -0.47 -8.15
CA ILE A 39 -4.96 -1.00 -6.83
C ILE A 39 -4.38 -2.40 -6.62
N ALA A 40 -4.45 -3.28 -7.62
CA ALA A 40 -3.89 -4.63 -7.52
C ALA A 40 -2.37 -4.62 -7.27
N LYS A 41 -1.63 -3.76 -7.99
CA LYS A 41 -0.18 -3.59 -7.79
C LYS A 41 0.13 -3.02 -6.40
N SER A 42 -0.53 -1.93 -6.03
CA SER A 42 -0.35 -1.27 -4.73
C SER A 42 -0.67 -2.22 -3.57
N SER A 43 -1.73 -3.02 -3.67
CA SER A 43 -2.09 -4.01 -2.66
C SER A 43 -1.03 -5.10 -2.50
N SER A 44 -0.43 -5.55 -3.61
CA SER A 44 0.66 -6.54 -3.59
C SER A 44 1.93 -5.97 -2.92
N GLU A 45 2.29 -4.73 -3.26
CA GLU A 45 3.42 -4.03 -2.66
C GLU A 45 3.21 -3.80 -1.16
N GLU A 46 2.01 -3.35 -0.77
CA GLU A 46 1.61 -3.18 0.63
C GLU A 46 1.71 -4.51 1.39
N GLN A 47 1.20 -5.60 0.82
CA GLN A 47 1.29 -6.92 1.46
C GLN A 47 2.74 -7.39 1.61
N SER A 48 3.60 -7.12 0.62
CA SER A 48 5.04 -7.40 0.70
C SER A 48 5.71 -6.62 1.85
N LEU A 49 5.37 -5.33 2.01
CA LEU A 49 5.85 -4.51 3.12
C LEU A 49 5.39 -5.04 4.48
N ARG A 50 4.11 -5.45 4.60
CA ARG A 50 3.57 -6.10 5.81
C ARG A 50 4.33 -7.38 6.17
N GLN A 51 4.60 -8.24 5.19
CA GLN A 51 5.37 -9.48 5.42
C GLN A 51 6.80 -9.20 5.87
N ARG A 52 7.47 -8.19 5.27
CA ARG A 52 8.80 -7.75 5.66
C ARG A 52 8.82 -7.19 7.08
N ALA A 53 7.86 -6.34 7.42
CA ALA A 53 7.71 -5.76 8.75
C ALA A 53 7.52 -6.85 9.82
N ALA A 54 6.61 -7.81 9.58
CA ALA A 54 6.37 -8.93 10.48
C ALA A 54 7.60 -9.85 10.64
N SER A 55 8.28 -10.14 9.52
CA SER A 55 9.51 -10.96 9.52
C SER A 55 10.62 -10.29 10.33
N LEU A 56 10.77 -8.97 10.18
CA LEU A 56 11.76 -8.19 10.92
C LEU A 56 11.41 -8.11 12.41
N ASP A 57 10.15 -7.87 12.79
CA ASP A 57 9.73 -7.87 14.20
C ASP A 57 10.02 -9.21 14.88
N SER A 58 9.68 -10.32 14.20
CA SER A 58 10.03 -11.66 14.66
C SER A 58 11.54 -11.86 14.82
N ASN A 59 12.34 -11.36 13.88
CA ASN A 59 13.79 -11.41 13.98
C ASN A 59 14.32 -10.61 15.18
N LEU A 60 13.85 -9.38 15.39
CA LEU A 60 14.25 -8.56 16.53
C LEU A 60 13.90 -9.22 17.87
N ARG A 61 12.70 -9.83 17.99
CA ARG A 61 12.31 -10.60 19.19
C ARG A 61 13.21 -11.80 19.42
N ARG A 62 13.58 -12.53 18.37
CA ARG A 62 14.51 -13.67 18.45
C ARG A 62 15.91 -13.22 18.86
N LEU A 63 16.42 -12.12 18.29
CA LEU A 63 17.72 -11.54 18.66
C LEU A 63 17.74 -11.13 20.13
N ARG A 64 16.70 -10.43 20.60
CA ARG A 64 16.56 -10.08 22.02
C ARG A 64 16.59 -11.31 22.91
N SER A 65 15.80 -12.33 22.59
CA SER A 65 15.78 -13.61 23.34
C SER A 65 17.14 -14.30 23.35
N SER A 66 17.89 -14.22 22.25
CA SER A 66 19.25 -14.77 22.13
C SER A 66 20.23 -14.01 23.03
N ILE A 67 20.19 -12.68 23.04
CA ILE A 67 21.00 -11.83 23.93
C ILE A 67 20.73 -12.19 25.39
N GLU A 68 19.46 -12.18 25.80
CA GLU A 68 19.04 -12.53 27.17
C GLU A 68 19.50 -13.95 27.57
N SER A 69 19.43 -14.90 26.64
CA SER A 69 19.89 -16.27 26.86
C SER A 69 21.42 -16.35 27.05
N GLN A 70 22.18 -15.69 26.18
CA GLN A 70 23.65 -15.70 26.27
C GLN A 70 24.15 -14.95 27.51
N LEU A 71 23.51 -13.84 27.86
CA LEU A 71 23.82 -13.10 29.09
C LEU A 71 23.57 -13.96 30.33
N ARG A 72 22.42 -14.64 30.42
CA ARG A 72 22.10 -15.56 31.52
C ARG A 72 23.10 -16.71 31.64
N ASN A 73 23.56 -17.23 30.50
CA ASN A 73 24.56 -18.30 30.44
C ASN A 73 26.00 -17.79 30.64
N LYS A 74 26.20 -16.49 30.90
CA LYS A 74 27.51 -15.83 31.05
C LYS A 74 28.42 -16.00 29.82
N LEU A 75 27.83 -16.18 28.64
CA LEU A 75 28.52 -16.31 27.36
C LEU A 75 28.65 -14.97 26.62
N LEU A 76 27.94 -13.95 27.09
CA LEU A 76 27.96 -12.59 26.56
C LEU A 76 28.40 -11.62 27.65
N ASP A 77 29.29 -10.69 27.29
CA ASP A 77 29.73 -9.62 28.18
C ASP A 77 28.55 -8.67 28.50
N PRO A 78 28.33 -8.28 29.77
CA PRO A 78 27.23 -7.40 30.15
C PRO A 78 27.25 -6.05 29.43
N GLN A 79 28.42 -5.42 29.28
CA GLN A 79 28.53 -4.12 28.61
C GLN A 79 28.22 -4.24 27.11
N LEU A 80 28.60 -5.36 26.49
CA LEU A 80 28.21 -5.67 25.12
C LEU A 80 26.70 -5.93 24.99
N SER A 81 26.09 -6.63 25.97
CA SER A 81 24.65 -6.87 26.02
C SER A 81 23.86 -5.55 26.02
N ASP A 82 24.25 -4.60 26.88
CA ASP A 82 23.59 -3.29 26.96
C ASP A 82 23.62 -2.54 25.62
N LYS A 83 24.77 -2.56 24.94
CA LYS A 83 24.92 -1.94 23.60
C LYS A 83 24.01 -2.61 22.57
N LEU A 84 23.94 -3.93 22.55
CA LEU A 84 23.09 -4.67 21.60
C LEU A 84 21.60 -4.40 21.87
N GLU A 85 21.19 -4.31 23.13
CA GLU A 85 19.82 -3.93 23.49
C GLU A 85 19.49 -2.50 23.06
N GLU A 86 20.41 -1.56 23.20
CA GLU A 86 20.24 -0.18 22.72
C GLU A 86 20.04 -0.15 21.20
N GLU A 87 20.85 -0.87 20.43
CA GLU A 87 20.71 -0.94 18.97
C GLU A 87 19.40 -1.64 18.54
N LEU A 88 18.99 -2.70 19.24
CA LEU A 88 17.67 -3.31 19.01
C LEU A 88 16.53 -2.35 19.32
N GLN A 89 16.67 -1.54 20.37
CA GLN A 89 15.67 -0.54 20.72
C GLN A 89 15.60 0.57 19.66
N LYS A 90 16.74 1.02 19.12
CA LYS A 90 16.77 1.96 17.98
C LYS A 90 16.06 1.38 16.77
N ALA A 91 16.34 0.11 16.40
CA ALA A 91 15.65 -0.56 15.30
C ALA A 91 14.13 -0.61 15.51
N ARG A 92 13.67 -0.88 16.74
CA ARG A 92 12.25 -0.82 17.08
C ARG A 92 11.67 0.58 16.94
N CYS A 93 12.33 1.63 17.45
CA CYS A 93 11.86 3.00 17.28
C CYS A 93 11.69 3.37 15.80
N ILE A 94 12.66 3.02 14.94
CA ILE A 94 12.54 3.24 13.49
C ILE A 94 11.30 2.55 12.90
N MET A 95 10.99 1.34 13.35
CA MET A 95 9.85 0.57 12.86
C MET A 95 8.49 1.06 13.39
N PHE A 96 8.43 1.44 14.66
CA PHE A 96 7.16 1.71 15.36
C PHE A 96 6.82 3.21 15.48
N ASP A 97 7.81 4.09 15.39
CA ASP A 97 7.60 5.54 15.48
C ASP A 97 7.64 6.22 14.10
N GLY A 98 8.01 5.48 13.05
CA GLY A 98 8.04 5.94 11.65
C GLY A 98 6.87 5.44 10.80
N ASP A 99 6.94 5.70 9.49
CA ASP A 99 5.89 5.31 8.52
C ASP A 99 5.67 3.79 8.44
N ALA A 100 6.72 3.02 8.76
CA ALA A 100 6.65 1.56 8.82
C ALA A 100 5.60 1.05 9.83
N SER A 101 5.26 1.87 10.83
CA SER A 101 4.26 1.55 11.86
C SER A 101 2.89 1.19 11.26
N SER A 102 2.56 1.77 10.10
CA SER A 102 1.32 1.53 9.36
C SER A 102 1.17 0.10 8.83
N PHE A 103 2.27 -0.65 8.70
CA PHE A 103 2.28 -2.03 8.20
C PHE A 103 2.21 -3.09 9.30
N PHE A 104 2.18 -2.70 10.57
CA PHE A 104 1.99 -3.64 11.67
C PHE A 104 0.49 -3.88 11.90
N PRO A 105 0.11 -5.06 12.43
CA PRO A 105 -1.25 -5.29 12.85
C PRO A 105 -1.65 -4.21 13.86
N LEU A 106 -2.70 -3.43 13.56
CA LEU A 106 -3.38 -2.66 14.58
C LEU A 106 -3.82 -3.65 15.66
N LYS A 107 -3.54 -3.34 16.93
CA LYS A 107 -3.95 -4.20 18.06
C LYS A 107 -5.38 -4.67 17.81
N PRO A 108 -5.66 -5.99 17.77
CA PRO A 108 -7.03 -6.45 17.87
C PRO A 108 -7.56 -5.95 19.21
N GLN A 109 -8.67 -5.22 19.18
CA GLN A 109 -9.45 -4.90 20.38
C GLN A 109 -10.05 -6.18 20.95
#